data_AF-A0A7X4BKM8-F1
#
_entry.id   AF-A0A7X4BKM8-F1
#
_cell.length_a   1.000
_cell.length_b   1.000
_cell.length_c   1.000
_cell.angle_alpha   90.00
_cell.angle_beta   90.00
_cell.angle_gamma   90.00
#
_symmetry.space_group_name_H-M   'P 1'
#
loop_
_entity.id
_entity.type
_entity.pdbx_description
1 polymer ?
#
loop_
_entity_poly.entity_id
_entity_poly.type
_entity_poly.pdbx_seq_one_letter_code
_entity_poly.pdbx_strand_id
1 'polypeptide(L)'
;MVERNRRDFLCNLSEPDQQTVLQGLRQRYRALLRVYFGQAEAVDETLEQVVSTAFSADVPAQLLVKIHIQVMDQLATQLRMEGHSTAFLKDYRLALIEVMARLTERYRHAMTLGPPSPQPTRSPETAR
;
A
#
# COMPACT_ATOMS: atom_id res chain seq x y z
N MET A 1 9.32 -5.90 -11.16
CA MET A 1 8.65 -6.51 -9.99
C MET A 1 9.52 -6.18 -8.79
N VAL A 2 8.99 -5.55 -7.74
CA VAL A 2 9.78 -5.16 -6.58
C VAL A 2 10.18 -6.42 -5.82
N GLU A 3 11.48 -6.70 -5.78
CA GLU A 3 12.04 -7.79 -4.98
C GLU A 3 11.87 -7.43 -3.50
N ARG A 4 11.08 -8.22 -2.78
CA ARG A 4 10.77 -7.94 -1.37
C ARG A 4 11.85 -8.49 -0.47
N ASN A 5 12.50 -7.61 0.28
CA ASN A 5 13.47 -7.99 1.30
C ASN A 5 12.77 -8.07 2.67
N ARG A 6 12.80 -9.25 3.29
CA ARG A 6 12.15 -9.48 4.60
C ARG A 6 12.68 -8.54 5.69
N ARG A 7 13.92 -8.05 5.58
CA ARG A 7 14.50 -7.10 6.53
C ARG A 7 13.75 -5.76 6.56
N ASP A 8 13.10 -5.41 5.44
CA ASP A 8 12.36 -4.16 5.29
C ASP A 8 10.89 -4.30 5.72
N PHE A 9 10.46 -5.49 6.15
CA PHE A 9 9.12 -5.73 6.63
C PHE A 9 8.89 -5.03 7.96
N LEU A 10 7.72 -4.44 8.12
CA LEU A 10 7.37 -3.63 9.29
C LEU A 10 7.62 -4.37 10.62
N CYS A 11 7.35 -5.67 10.67
CA CYS A 11 7.57 -6.48 11.88
C CYS A 11 9.04 -6.71 12.24
N ASN A 12 9.97 -6.54 11.28
CA ASN A 12 11.40 -6.73 11.46
C ASN A 12 12.17 -5.41 11.64
N LEU A 13 11.49 -4.28 11.48
CA LEU A 13 12.06 -2.94 11.66
C LEU A 13 12.12 -2.55 13.14
N SER A 14 13.04 -1.65 13.47
CA SER A 14 13.07 -0.99 14.78
C SER A 14 11.84 -0.10 14.97
N GLU A 15 11.44 0.18 16.21
CA GLU A 15 10.31 1.08 16.49
C GLU A 15 10.39 2.45 15.77
N PRO A 16 11.53 3.17 15.74
CA PRO A 16 11.61 4.44 15.01
C PRO A 16 11.47 4.25 13.48
N ASP A 17 11.99 3.16 12.92
CA ASP A 17 11.86 2.87 11.48
C ASP A 17 10.41 2.50 11.13
N GLN A 18 9.74 1.71 11.98
CA GLN A 18 8.31 1.42 11.84
C GLN A 18 7.51 2.71 11.85
N GLN A 19 7.77 3.61 12.81
CA GLN A 19 7.08 4.90 12.87
C GLN A 19 7.33 5.73 11.62
N THR A 20 8.55 5.71 11.07
CA THR A 20 8.92 6.43 9.84
C THR A 20 8.12 5.91 8.65
N VAL A 21 8.06 4.59 8.45
CA VAL A 21 7.25 3.95 7.40
C VAL A 21 5.77 4.31 7.55
N LEU A 22 5.23 4.22 8.77
CA LEU A 22 3.81 4.51 9.03
C LEU A 22 3.47 5.99 8.91
N GLN A 23 4.38 6.90 9.22
CA GLN A 23 4.20 8.33 8.96
C GLN A 23 4.20 8.62 7.46
N GLY A 24 5.17 8.06 6.71
CA GLY A 24 5.21 8.20 5.26
C GLY A 24 3.94 7.65 4.59
N LEU A 25 3.48 6.47 5.02
CA LEU A 25 2.25 5.87 4.52
C LEU A 25 1.02 6.74 4.82
N ARG A 26 0.92 7.31 6.03
CA ARG A 26 -0.15 8.26 6.38
C ARG A 26 -0.14 9.51 5.50
N GLN A 27 1.04 10.08 5.24
CA GLN A 27 1.17 11.26 4.38
C GLN A 27 0.72 10.97 2.94
N ARG A 28 1.15 9.82 2.38
CA ARG A 28 0.72 9.36 1.05
C ARG A 28 -0.77 9.09 1.00
N TYR A 29 -1.32 8.44 2.02
CA TYR A 29 -2.76 8.18 2.12
C TYR A 29 -3.56 9.50 2.17
N ARG A 30 -3.08 10.49 2.91
CA ARG A 30 -3.69 11.83 2.92
C ARG A 30 -3.60 12.53 1.56
N ALA A 31 -2.50 12.37 0.83
CA ALA A 31 -2.36 12.89 -0.52
C ALA A 31 -3.34 12.23 -1.50
N LEU A 32 -3.48 10.90 -1.45
CA LEU A 32 -4.48 10.15 -2.19
C LEU A 32 -5.89 10.72 -1.99
N LEU A 33 -6.31 10.90 -0.74
CA LEU A 33 -7.65 11.40 -0.45
C LEU A 33 -7.91 12.81 -0.99
N ARG A 34 -6.88 13.66 -1.06
CA ARG A 34 -7.03 15.01 -1.66
C ARG A 34 -7.33 14.95 -3.15
N VAL A 35 -6.81 13.96 -3.86
CA VAL A 35 -6.95 13.84 -5.32
C VAL A 35 -8.00 12.80 -5.74
N TYR A 36 -8.54 12.01 -4.81
CA TYR A 36 -9.32 10.80 -5.09
C TYR A 36 -10.53 11.01 -6.01
N PHE A 37 -11.23 12.13 -5.86
CA PHE A 37 -12.38 12.50 -6.70
C PHE A 37 -12.01 13.47 -7.84
N GLY A 38 -10.72 13.58 -8.16
CA GLY A 38 -10.15 14.46 -9.16
C GLY A 38 -9.74 13.73 -10.45
N GLN A 39 -8.56 14.07 -10.97
CA GLN A 39 -8.04 13.54 -12.23
C GLN A 39 -7.58 12.08 -12.09
N ALA A 40 -7.96 11.23 -13.06
CA ALA A 40 -7.66 9.81 -13.03
C ALA A 40 -6.16 9.51 -12.93
N GLU A 41 -5.30 10.23 -13.65
CA GLU A 41 -3.84 9.99 -13.60
C GLU A 41 -3.26 10.26 -12.20
N ALA A 42 -3.69 11.34 -11.54
CA ALA A 42 -3.24 11.68 -10.19
C ALA A 42 -3.73 10.66 -9.15
N VAL A 43 -4.95 10.14 -9.32
CA VAL A 43 -5.50 9.08 -8.48
C VAL A 43 -4.69 7.79 -8.64
N ASP A 44 -4.42 7.38 -9.88
CA ASP A 44 -3.65 6.16 -10.16
C ASP A 44 -2.24 6.24 -9.62
N GLU A 45 -1.55 7.37 -9.80
CA GLU A 45 -0.20 7.58 -9.28
C GLU A 45 -0.17 7.51 -7.75
N THR A 46 -1.07 8.22 -7.07
CA THR A 46 -1.11 8.24 -5.61
C THR A 46 -1.54 6.91 -5.01
N LEU A 47 -2.47 6.20 -5.64
CA LEU A 47 -2.82 4.82 -5.29
C LEU A 47 -1.60 3.91 -5.40
N GLU A 48 -0.84 4.00 -6.49
CA GLU A 48 0.35 3.18 -6.64
C GLU A 48 1.41 3.45 -5.57
N GLN A 49 1.64 4.71 -5.24
CA GLN A 49 2.58 5.07 -4.18
C GLN A 49 2.16 4.48 -2.82
N VAL A 50 0.87 4.52 -2.48
CA VAL A 50 0.33 3.92 -1.25
C VAL A 50 0.49 2.40 -1.27
N VAL A 51 0.05 1.74 -2.34
CA VAL A 51 0.07 0.28 -2.46
C VAL A 51 1.50 -0.25 -2.51
N SER A 52 2.42 0.44 -3.19
CA SER A 52 3.83 0.07 -3.30
C SER A 52 4.53 0.14 -1.95
N THR A 53 4.30 1.22 -1.19
CA THR A 53 4.82 1.37 0.17
C THR A 53 4.27 0.28 1.09
N ALA A 54 2.95 0.06 1.07
CA ALA A 54 2.29 -0.93 1.92
C ALA A 54 2.75 -2.37 1.60
N PHE A 55 2.90 -2.69 0.31
CA PHE A 55 3.34 -4.02 -0.13
C PHE A 55 4.81 -4.29 0.19
N SER A 56 5.68 -3.29 -0.02
CA SER A 56 7.13 -3.46 0.20
C SER A 56 7.45 -3.67 1.69
N ALA A 57 6.75 -2.95 2.57
CA ALA A 57 6.91 -3.07 4.02
C ALA A 57 6.03 -4.17 4.64
N ASP A 58 5.33 -4.99 3.85
CA ASP A 58 4.42 -6.05 4.33
C ASP A 58 3.42 -5.55 5.39
N VAL A 59 2.81 -4.38 5.12
CA VAL A 59 1.92 -3.70 6.06
C VAL A 59 0.63 -4.52 6.25
N PRO A 60 0.24 -4.82 7.51
CA PRO A 60 -1.01 -5.53 7.78
C PRO A 60 -2.24 -4.75 7.31
N ALA A 61 -3.23 -5.45 6.76
CA ALA A 61 -4.49 -4.87 6.32
C ALA A 61 -5.20 -4.07 7.43
N GLN A 62 -5.16 -4.56 8.67
CA GLN A 62 -5.75 -3.87 9.82
C GLN A 62 -5.11 -2.50 10.06
N LEU A 63 -3.81 -2.36 9.76
CA LEU A 63 -3.09 -1.11 9.93
C LEU A 63 -3.44 -0.09 8.84
N LEU A 64 -3.73 -0.54 7.61
CA LEU A 64 -4.27 0.33 6.55
C LEU A 64 -5.64 0.88 6.92
N VAL A 65 -6.52 0.04 7.46
CA VAL A 65 -7.83 0.48 7.97
C VAL A 65 -7.65 1.50 9.10
N LYS A 66 -6.74 1.24 10.04
CA LYS A 66 -6.42 2.18 11.12
C LYS A 66 -5.91 3.51 10.58
N ILE A 67 -5.02 3.51 9.58
CA ILE A 67 -4.54 4.72 8.91
C ILE A 67 -5.69 5.49 8.27
N HIS A 68 -6.59 4.80 7.54
CA HIS A 68 -7.76 5.42 6.95
C HIS A 68 -8.62 6.14 8.00
N ILE A 69 -8.96 5.48 9.09
CA ILE A 69 -9.75 6.06 10.19
C ILE A 69 -9.04 7.30 10.76
N GLN A 70 -7.75 7.20 11.08
CA GLN A 70 -6.98 8.32 11.63
C GLN A 70 -6.95 9.53 10.69
N VAL A 71 -6.82 9.32 9.37
CA VAL A 71 -6.83 10.42 8.40
C VAL A 71 -8.23 11.00 8.25
N MET A 72 -9.28 10.17 8.27
CA MET A 72 -10.68 10.64 8.25
C MET A 72 -11.00 11.49 9.47
N ASP A 73 -10.58 11.08 10.68
CA ASP A 73 -10.80 11.84 11.91
C ASP A 73 -10.10 13.20 11.88
N GLN A 74 -8.86 13.25 11.38
CA GLN A 74 -8.13 14.50 11.19
C GLN A 74 -8.83 15.42 10.19
N LEU A 75 -9.28 14.89 9.05
CA LEU A 75 -9.97 15.66 8.03
C LEU A 75 -11.33 16.16 8.54
N ALA A 76 -12.08 15.33 9.26
CA ALA A 76 -13.35 15.70 9.89
C ALA A 76 -13.16 16.82 10.91
N THR A 77 -12.11 16.75 11.72
CA THR A 77 -11.77 17.79 12.68
C THR A 77 -11.46 19.10 11.97
N GLN A 78 -10.63 19.08 10.92
CA GLN A 78 -10.29 20.27 10.13
C GLN A 78 -11.52 20.91 9.49
N LEU A 79 -12.37 20.13 8.83
CA LEU A 79 -13.58 20.63 8.17
C LEU A 79 -14.57 21.23 9.16
N ARG A 80 -14.74 20.64 10.35
CA ARG A 80 -15.62 21.20 11.39
C ARG A 80 -15.12 22.54 11.89
N MET A 81 -13.80 22.71 12.03
CA MET A 81 -13.20 23.99 12.40
C MET A 81 -13.39 25.06 11.32
N GLU A 82 -13.43 24.66 10.05
CA GLU A 82 -13.69 25.52 8.89
C GLU A 82 -15.19 25.78 8.64
N GLY A 83 -16.09 25.15 9.41
CA GLY A 83 -17.54 25.26 9.23
C GLY A 83 -18.10 24.47 8.05
N HIS A 84 -17.33 23.51 7.52
CA HIS A 84 -17.73 22.66 6.41
C HIS A 84 -18.44 21.37 6.87
N SER A 85 -19.34 20.86 6.02
CA SER A 85 -20.02 19.57 6.26
C SER A 85 -19.03 18.41 6.16
N THR A 86 -19.24 17.38 6.97
CA THR A 86 -18.43 16.14 6.95
C THR A 86 -19.16 14.97 6.31
N ALA A 87 -20.37 15.19 5.76
CA ALA A 87 -21.22 14.12 5.22
C ALA A 87 -20.61 13.36 4.04
N PHE A 88 -19.75 14.03 3.26
CA PHE A 88 -19.06 13.43 2.10
C PHE A 88 -17.89 12.52 2.51
N LEU A 89 -17.42 12.57 3.77
CA LEU A 89 -16.27 11.77 4.19
C LEU A 89 -16.51 10.26 4.09
N LYS A 90 -17.78 9.84 4.17
CA LYS A 90 -18.17 8.44 3.96
C LYS A 90 -17.84 7.92 2.57
N ASP A 91 -17.74 8.81 1.57
CA ASP A 91 -17.49 8.43 0.18
C ASP A 91 -16.02 7.99 0.01
N TYR A 92 -15.11 8.43 0.89
CA TYR A 92 -13.73 7.94 0.94
C TYR A 92 -13.60 6.47 1.38
N ARG A 93 -14.70 5.81 1.76
CA ARG A 93 -14.72 4.34 1.88
C ARG A 93 -14.35 3.67 0.55
N LEU A 94 -14.69 4.29 -0.58
CA LEU A 94 -14.28 3.83 -1.90
C LEU A 94 -12.75 3.82 -2.06
N ALA A 95 -12.07 4.88 -1.60
CA ALA A 95 -10.61 4.93 -1.61
C ALA A 95 -9.97 3.80 -0.79
N LEU A 96 -10.52 3.48 0.38
CA LEU A 96 -10.04 2.35 1.17
C LEU A 96 -10.24 1.01 0.44
N ILE A 97 -11.42 0.79 -0.13
CA ILE A 97 -11.73 -0.42 -0.90
C ILE A 97 -10.76 -0.58 -2.07
N GLU A 98 -10.47 0.50 -2.78
CA GLU A 98 -9.59 0.48 -3.94
C GLU A 98 -8.12 0.20 -3.56
N VAL A 99 -7.61 0.84 -2.51
CA VAL A 99 -6.27 0.54 -1.96
C VAL A 99 -6.16 -0.94 -1.58
N MET A 100 -7.17 -1.47 -0.89
CA MET A 100 -7.21 -2.88 -0.49
C MET A 100 -7.26 -3.81 -1.70
N ALA A 101 -8.09 -3.51 -2.70
CA ALA A 101 -8.21 -4.30 -3.92
C ALA A 101 -6.88 -4.38 -4.69
N ARG A 102 -6.21 -3.24 -4.90
CA ARG A 102 -4.90 -3.18 -5.57
C ARG A 102 -3.83 -3.91 -4.78
N LEU A 103 -3.86 -3.83 -3.45
CA LEU A 103 -2.92 -4.54 -2.59
C LEU A 103 -3.14 -6.05 -2.65
N THR A 104 -4.38 -6.52 -2.56
CA THR A 104 -4.74 -7.93 -2.71
C THR A 104 -4.27 -8.48 -4.06
N GLU A 105 -4.51 -7.74 -5.14
CA GLU A 105 -4.08 -8.13 -6.47
C GLU A 105 -2.55 -8.24 -6.57
N ARG A 106 -1.82 -7.30 -5.95
CA ARG A 106 -0.37 -7.36 -5.87
C ARG A 106 0.15 -8.59 -5.10
N TYR A 107 -0.47 -8.93 -3.98
CA TYR A 107 -0.13 -10.16 -3.25
C TYR A 107 -0.43 -11.42 -4.07
N ARG A 108 -1.57 -11.46 -4.78
CA ARG A 108 -1.93 -12.57 -5.67
C ARG A 108 -0.89 -12.79 -6.77
N HIS A 109 -0.43 -11.72 -7.40
CA HIS A 109 0.65 -11.79 -8.40
C HIS A 109 1.97 -12.25 -7.78
N ALA A 110 2.35 -11.72 -6.63
CA ALA A 110 3.60 -12.10 -5.96
C ALA A 110 3.66 -13.59 -5.55
N MET A 111 2.51 -14.20 -5.25
CA MET A 111 2.43 -15.63 -4.90
C MET A 111 2.38 -16.55 -6.12
N THR A 112 1.82 -16.08 -7.24
CA THR A 112 1.67 -16.88 -8.47
C THR A 112 2.96 -16.96 -9.28
N LEU A 113 3.84 -15.98 -9.20
CA LEU A 113 5.20 -16.01 -9.75
C LEU A 113 6.18 -16.78 -8.84
N GLY A 114 5.83 -18.01 -8.43
CA GLY A 114 6.67 -18.90 -7.62
C GLY A 114 8.11 -19.08 -8.17
N PRO A 115 9.04 -19.66 -7.39
CA PRO A 115 10.46 -19.70 -7.74
C PRO A 115 10.66 -20.26 -9.17
N PRO A 116 11.62 -19.71 -9.94
CA PRO A 116 11.85 -20.15 -11.31
C PRO A 116 12.00 -21.67 -11.32
N SER A 117 11.22 -22.35 -12.16
CA SER A 117 11.36 -23.77 -12.40
C SER A 117 12.84 -24.08 -12.65
N PRO A 118 13.46 -25.07 -11.97
CA PRO A 118 14.84 -25.40 -12.24
C PRO A 118 14.97 -25.73 -13.73
N GLN A 119 15.76 -24.94 -14.45
CA GLN A 119 16.09 -25.26 -15.83
C GLN A 119 16.71 -26.67 -15.84
N PRO A 120 16.31 -27.55 -16.78
CA PRO A 120 16.95 -28.86 -16.88
C PRO A 120 18.43 -28.63 -17.16
N THR A 121 19.26 -28.98 -16.18
CA THR A 121 20.70 -29.05 -16.33
C THR A 121 20.98 -30.01 -17.48
N ARG A 122 21.41 -29.47 -18.64
CA ARG A 122 21.98 -30.29 -19.70
C ARG A 122 23.21 -30.97 -19.10
N SER A 123 23.09 -32.25 -18.76
CA SER A 123 24.22 -33.10 -18.41
C SER A 123 25.19 -33.09 -19.60
N PRO A 124 26.50 -32.92 -19.38
CA PRO A 124 27.46 -33.15 -20.44
C PRO A 124 27.41 -34.64 -20.80
N GLU A 125 27.09 -34.89 -22.06
CA GLU A 125 27.21 -36.17 -22.74
C GLU A 125 28.57 -36.78 -22.38
N THR A 126 28.53 -38.03 -21.90
CA THR A 126 29.71 -38.86 -21.68
C THR A 126 30.30 -39.20 -23.04
N ALA A 127 31.24 -38.38 -23.51
CA ALA A 127 32.09 -38.75 -24.64
C ALA A 127 33.18 -39.71 -24.14
N ARG A 128 32.99 -40.98 -24.50
CA ARG A 128 34.01 -42.03 -24.55
C ARG A 128 35.11 -41.68 -25.56
#